data_AF-A0A9C9GBF5-F1
#
_entry.id   AF-A0A9C9GBF5-F1
#
_cell.length_a   1.000
_cell.length_b   1.000
_cell.length_c   1.000
_cell.angle_alpha   90.00
_cell.angle_beta   90.00
_cell.angle_gamma   90.00
#
_symmetry.space_group_name_H-M   'P 1'
#
loop_
_entity.id
_entity.type
_entity.pdbx_description
1 polymer ?
#
loop_
_entity_poly.entity_id
_entity_poly.type
_entity_poly.pdbx_seq_one_letter_code
_entity_poly.pdbx_strand_id
1 'polypeptide(L)'
;MRRESHKGVGSRSYLHHTTRDTASFYHGTDEESAWSVMSRGFRLDNERWGRGWGNGVYLSGTDDFASTWGQIIICCRLQTGTRLLWHKDYARKVIDSLRREFGKAILSPEFWKVLPRNKQFTRSEVIQLWHYLVTRYYESPRRFRIGRFERLQKNYSRIYEQLRRHGYDGVGFHDSDWPEILIFNPARVQPVSAHRWCHITHHLGAPIPVGRLKLMHAKTVRGLISDP
;
A
#
# COMPACT_ATOMS: atom_id res chain seq x y z
N MET A 1 -18.04 -29.45 30.38
CA MET A 1 -17.26 -28.68 31.38
C MET A 1 -16.50 -27.57 30.65
N ARG A 2 -16.20 -26.49 31.37
CA ARG A 2 -15.94 -25.11 30.92
C ARG A 2 -14.78 -24.90 29.93
N ARG A 3 -14.98 -23.87 29.09
CA ARG A 3 -13.96 -23.07 28.40
C ARG A 3 -13.08 -22.33 29.40
N GLU A 4 -11.78 -22.25 29.14
CA GLU A 4 -10.95 -21.11 29.54
C GLU A 4 -10.11 -20.65 28.36
N SER A 5 -10.63 -19.63 27.67
CA SER A 5 -9.90 -18.81 26.72
C SER A 5 -9.09 -17.78 27.49
N HIS A 6 -7.77 -17.86 27.44
CA HIS A 6 -6.90 -16.76 27.85
C HIS A 6 -7.04 -15.60 26.85
N LYS A 7 -7.82 -14.60 27.26
CA LYS A 7 -7.81 -13.24 26.69
C LYS A 7 -6.70 -12.47 27.40
N GLY A 8 -5.84 -11.79 26.65
CA GLY A 8 -4.97 -10.78 27.23
C GLY A 8 -3.74 -10.42 26.42
N VAL A 9 -3.90 -9.83 25.24
CA VAL A 9 -2.91 -8.87 24.72
C VAL A 9 -3.68 -7.73 24.05
N GLY A 10 -3.42 -6.52 24.53
CA GLY A 10 -4.21 -5.31 24.28
C GLY A 10 -4.38 -4.96 22.81
N SER A 11 -5.64 -4.92 22.38
CA SER A 11 -6.06 -4.24 21.16
C SER A 11 -5.85 -2.74 21.34
N ARG A 12 -4.75 -2.19 20.78
CA ARG A 12 -4.64 -0.75 20.54
C ARG A 12 -5.73 -0.37 19.53
N SER A 13 -6.76 0.30 20.04
CA SER A 13 -7.86 0.85 19.27
C SER A 13 -7.34 1.91 18.27
N TYR A 14 -7.34 1.58 16.98
CA TYR A 14 -7.13 2.54 15.90
C TYR A 14 -8.44 3.30 15.65
N LEU A 15 -8.74 4.27 16.53
CA LEU A 15 -9.89 5.16 16.39
C LEU A 15 -9.48 6.46 15.67
N HIS A 16 -10.22 6.76 14.60
CA HIS A 16 -10.46 8.08 14.01
C HIS A 16 -9.36 9.14 14.18
N HIS A 17 -8.41 9.19 13.24
CA HIS A 17 -7.65 10.40 12.98
C HIS A 17 -7.85 10.87 11.55
N THR A 18 -8.61 11.95 11.40
CA THR A 18 -8.32 12.99 10.41
C THR A 18 -6.82 13.27 10.47
N THR A 19 -6.15 13.21 9.33
CA THR A 19 -4.70 13.35 9.15
C THR A 19 -4.16 14.53 9.96
N ARG A 20 -3.64 14.26 11.17
CA ARG A 20 -2.75 15.17 11.89
C ARG A 20 -1.40 15.09 11.21
N ASP A 21 -0.74 16.24 11.02
CA ASP A 21 0.53 16.45 10.29
C ASP A 21 1.77 15.70 10.86
N THR A 22 1.59 14.60 11.60
CA THR A 22 2.64 13.90 12.35
C THR A 22 2.59 12.38 12.26
N ALA A 23 1.69 11.78 11.48
CA ALA A 23 1.70 10.32 11.33
C ALA A 23 2.94 9.87 10.53
N SER A 24 3.87 9.21 11.22
CA SER A 24 5.01 8.54 10.59
C SER A 24 4.54 7.22 9.98
N PHE A 25 4.92 7.00 8.72
CA PHE A 25 4.73 5.73 8.03
C PHE A 25 6.09 5.13 7.72
N TYR A 26 6.12 3.84 7.38
CA TYR A 26 7.36 3.10 7.21
C TYR A 26 7.40 2.41 5.85
N HIS A 27 8.56 2.43 5.20
CA HIS A 27 8.80 1.71 3.96
C HIS A 27 10.03 0.81 4.14
N GLY A 28 9.84 -0.51 4.04
CA GLY A 28 10.94 -1.47 4.11
C GLY A 28 11.55 -1.72 2.75
N THR A 29 12.87 -1.72 2.68
CA THR A 29 13.61 -1.82 1.43
C THR A 29 15.06 -2.27 1.63
N ASP A 30 15.78 -2.42 0.52
CA ASP A 30 17.21 -2.72 0.49
C ASP A 30 18.07 -1.44 0.53
N GLU A 31 19.39 -1.60 0.68
CA GLU A 31 20.33 -0.48 0.84
C GLU A 31 20.45 0.40 -0.41
N GLU A 32 20.37 -0.20 -1.61
CA GLU A 32 20.42 0.50 -2.90
C GLU A 32 19.20 1.40 -3.07
N SER A 33 18.03 0.83 -2.84
CA SER A 33 16.73 1.47 -2.92
C SER A 33 16.59 2.56 -1.85
N ALA A 34 17.06 2.31 -0.63
CA ALA A 34 17.13 3.33 0.42
C ALA A 34 18.01 4.52 0.04
N TRP A 35 19.20 4.27 -0.51
CA TRP A 35 20.06 5.35 -1.00
C TRP A 35 19.37 6.18 -2.10
N SER A 36 18.74 5.51 -3.07
CA SER A 36 18.01 6.16 -4.17
C SER A 36 16.88 7.06 -3.63
N VAL A 37 16.02 6.51 -2.76
CA VAL A 37 14.89 7.26 -2.18
C VAL A 37 15.36 8.41 -1.30
N MET A 38 16.33 8.19 -0.43
CA MET A 38 16.83 9.25 0.45
C MET A 38 17.56 10.36 -0.29
N SER A 39 18.08 10.09 -1.50
CA SER A 39 18.77 11.10 -2.32
C SER A 39 17.88 11.80 -3.35
N ARG A 40 16.83 11.14 -3.85
CA ARG A 40 16.04 11.62 -5.01
C ARG A 40 14.53 11.62 -4.78
N GLY A 41 14.06 11.18 -3.61
CA GLY A 41 12.67 10.89 -3.35
C GLY A 41 12.19 9.59 -3.98
N PHE A 42 10.94 9.21 -3.71
CA PHE A 42 10.30 8.05 -4.33
C PHE A 42 10.02 8.30 -5.82
N ARG A 43 10.22 7.28 -6.65
CA ARG A 43 9.91 7.29 -8.09
C ARG A 43 9.32 5.94 -8.50
N LEU A 44 8.39 5.94 -9.46
CA LEU A 44 7.73 4.72 -9.97
C LEU A 44 8.35 4.19 -11.26
N ASP A 45 9.43 4.80 -11.74
CA ASP A 45 10.22 4.34 -12.89
C ASP A 45 11.06 3.10 -12.56
N ASN A 46 11.22 2.78 -11.28
CA ASN A 46 11.89 1.59 -10.82
C ASN A 46 10.87 0.44 -10.68
N GLU A 47 10.94 -0.53 -11.59
CA GLU A 47 10.04 -1.70 -11.66
C GLU A 47 10.09 -2.60 -10.40
N ARG A 48 11.09 -2.43 -9.53
CA ARG A 48 11.19 -3.16 -8.26
C ARG A 48 10.13 -2.73 -7.23
N TRP A 49 9.50 -1.57 -7.41
CA TRP A 49 8.56 -0.96 -6.46
C TRP A 49 7.13 -1.31 -6.83
N GLY A 50 6.73 -2.55 -6.53
CA GLY A 50 5.34 -2.94 -6.68
C GLY A 50 5.16 -4.43 -6.91
N ARG A 51 4.94 -5.18 -5.82
CA ARG A 51 4.46 -6.55 -5.93
C ARG A 51 3.38 -6.79 -4.89
N GLY A 52 2.17 -6.33 -5.21
CA GLY A 52 0.98 -6.58 -4.40
C GLY A 52 -0.27 -5.90 -4.95
N TRP A 53 -0.17 -4.61 -5.19
CA TRP A 53 -1.29 -3.71 -5.47
C TRP A 53 -1.09 -2.84 -6.73
N GLY A 54 -0.06 -3.08 -7.54
CA GLY A 54 0.27 -2.25 -8.72
C GLY A 54 1.31 -1.17 -8.41
N ASN A 55 1.51 -0.24 -9.34
CA ASN A 55 2.59 0.75 -9.26
C ASN A 55 2.23 1.85 -8.26
N GLY A 56 3.04 1.99 -7.22
CA GLY A 56 2.91 3.02 -6.19
C GLY A 56 3.94 2.86 -5.08
N VAL A 57 3.95 3.81 -4.15
CA VAL A 57 4.77 3.75 -2.94
C VAL A 57 4.01 3.01 -1.86
N TYR A 58 4.56 1.89 -1.41
CA TYR A 58 4.00 1.06 -0.36
C TYR A 58 4.51 1.54 0.99
N LEU A 59 3.59 1.81 1.90
CA LEU A 59 3.89 2.26 3.24
C LEU A 59 3.18 1.34 4.23
N SER A 60 3.69 1.29 5.45
CA SER A 60 3.07 0.63 6.58
C SER A 60 2.85 1.59 7.74
N GLY A 61 1.84 1.30 8.56
CA GLY A 61 1.64 1.95 9.85
C GLY A 61 2.66 1.53 10.92
N THR A 62 3.40 0.43 10.72
CA THR A 62 4.41 -0.06 11.68
C THR A 62 5.73 -0.39 11.00
N ASP A 63 6.82 -0.17 11.73
CA ASP A 63 8.18 -0.52 11.32
C ASP A 63 8.40 -2.04 11.27
N ASP A 64 7.82 -2.77 12.23
CA ASP A 64 7.88 -4.24 12.27
C ASP A 64 7.28 -4.87 11.01
N PHE A 65 6.09 -4.43 10.58
CA PHE A 65 5.51 -4.94 9.33
C PHE A 65 6.32 -4.48 8.11
N ALA A 66 6.79 -3.23 8.08
CA ALA A 66 7.67 -2.76 7.02
C ALA A 66 8.94 -3.63 6.90
N SER A 67 9.47 -4.14 8.00
CA SER A 67 10.70 -4.95 8.02
C SER A 67 10.60 -6.26 7.24
N THR A 68 9.36 -6.74 6.99
CA THR A 68 9.12 -7.91 6.14
C THR A 68 9.57 -7.70 4.69
N TRP A 69 9.70 -6.44 4.26
CA TRP A 69 10.07 -6.05 2.90
C TRP A 69 11.53 -5.64 2.74
N GLY A 70 12.28 -5.53 3.84
CA GLY A 70 13.70 -5.21 3.79
C GLY A 70 14.28 -4.79 5.15
N GLN A 71 15.60 -4.93 5.28
CA GLN A 71 16.32 -4.60 6.51
C GLN A 71 16.52 -3.09 6.72
N ILE A 72 16.36 -2.29 5.68
CA ILE A 72 16.39 -0.83 5.79
C ILE A 72 14.96 -0.31 5.81
N ILE A 73 14.64 0.44 6.85
CA ILE A 73 13.34 1.07 7.03
C ILE A 73 13.49 2.57 6.80
N ILE A 74 12.72 3.09 5.85
CA ILE A 74 12.58 4.51 5.60
C ILE A 74 11.36 5.02 6.36
N CYS A 75 11.58 5.91 7.32
CA CYS A 75 10.52 6.69 7.94
C CYS A 75 10.03 7.74 6.95
N CYS A 76 8.72 7.78 6.73
CA CYS A 76 8.05 8.59 5.74
C CYS A 76 6.98 9.47 6.39
N ARG A 77 6.70 10.60 5.75
CA ARG A 77 5.53 11.44 6.03
C ARG A 77 4.71 11.60 4.77
N LEU A 78 3.40 11.68 4.92
CA LEU A 78 2.52 12.10 3.84
C LEU A 78 2.47 13.63 3.81
N GLN A 79 2.49 14.21 2.61
CA GLN A 79 2.30 15.65 2.46
C GLN A 79 0.91 16.08 2.94
N THR A 80 0.80 17.28 3.50
CA THR A 80 -0.48 17.88 3.85
C THR A 80 -1.41 17.91 2.63
N GLY A 81 -2.68 17.54 2.84
CA GLY A 81 -3.67 17.44 1.77
C GLY A 81 -3.65 16.11 1.00
N THR A 82 -2.78 15.16 1.35
CA THR A 82 -2.82 13.80 0.78
C THR A 82 -4.14 13.12 1.12
N ARG A 83 -4.88 12.69 0.10
CA ARG A 83 -6.21 12.07 0.26
C ARG A 83 -6.14 10.56 0.11
N LEU A 84 -6.24 9.85 1.23
CA LEU A 84 -6.32 8.40 1.26
C LEU A 84 -7.76 7.90 1.24
N LEU A 85 -8.02 6.86 0.44
CA LEU A 85 -9.23 6.07 0.56
C LEU A 85 -8.95 4.85 1.45
N TRP A 86 -9.40 4.93 2.69
CA TRP A 86 -9.35 3.81 3.62
C TRP A 86 -10.41 2.78 3.28
N HIS A 87 -10.00 1.51 3.18
CA HIS A 87 -10.89 0.39 2.93
C HIS A 87 -11.90 0.22 4.07
N LYS A 88 -13.14 -0.12 3.70
CA LYS A 88 -14.29 -0.32 4.58
C LYS A 88 -15.36 -1.14 3.85
N ASP A 89 -16.45 -1.42 4.54
CA ASP A 89 -17.63 -2.03 3.92
C ASP A 89 -18.20 -1.17 2.78
N TYR A 90 -18.74 -1.87 1.78
CA TYR A 90 -19.40 -1.25 0.64
C TYR A 90 -20.93 -1.20 0.81
N ALA A 91 -21.55 -0.16 0.27
CA ALA A 91 -22.99 0.01 0.21
C ALA A 91 -23.58 -0.90 -0.89
N ARG A 92 -24.23 -1.99 -0.48
CA ARG A 92 -24.86 -2.97 -1.40
C ARG A 92 -25.78 -2.32 -2.44
N LYS A 93 -26.57 -1.32 -2.03
CA LYS A 93 -27.48 -0.59 -2.95
C LYS A 93 -26.75 0.03 -4.15
N VAL A 94 -25.55 0.58 -3.94
CA VAL A 94 -24.74 1.17 -5.03
C VAL A 94 -24.22 0.08 -5.95
N ILE A 95 -23.70 -1.02 -5.39
CA ILE A 95 -23.23 -2.17 -6.16
C ILE A 95 -24.35 -2.81 -6.99
N ASP A 96 -25.54 -2.96 -6.41
CA ASP A 96 -26.71 -3.48 -7.10
C ASP A 96 -27.17 -2.53 -8.21
N SER A 97 -27.05 -1.21 -7.99
CA SER A 97 -27.33 -0.21 -9.02
C SER A 97 -26.37 -0.32 -10.20
N LEU A 98 -25.06 -0.36 -9.93
CA LEU A 98 -24.02 -0.55 -10.95
C LEU A 98 -24.27 -1.83 -11.75
N ARG A 99 -24.60 -2.93 -11.07
CA ARG A 99 -24.91 -4.20 -11.71
C ARG A 99 -26.15 -4.14 -12.60
N ARG A 100 -27.20 -3.41 -12.20
CA ARG A 100 -28.41 -3.24 -13.02
C ARG A 100 -28.14 -2.38 -14.25
N GLU A 101 -27.37 -1.30 -14.10
CA GLU A 101 -27.07 -0.36 -15.18
C GLU A 101 -26.08 -0.94 -16.21
N PHE A 102 -25.00 -1.58 -15.75
CA PHE A 102 -23.88 -2.00 -16.61
C PHE A 102 -23.72 -3.52 -16.73
N GLY A 103 -24.58 -4.30 -16.08
CA GLY A 103 -24.47 -5.75 -16.01
C GLY A 103 -23.45 -6.25 -14.98
N LYS A 104 -23.40 -7.57 -14.76
CA LYS A 104 -22.55 -8.20 -13.73
C LYS A 104 -21.05 -7.98 -13.94
N ALA A 105 -20.60 -7.81 -15.18
CA ALA A 105 -19.18 -7.69 -15.51
C ALA A 105 -18.53 -6.41 -14.95
N ILE A 106 -19.31 -5.35 -14.65
CA ILE A 106 -18.82 -4.11 -14.04
C ILE A 106 -18.25 -4.33 -12.63
N LEU A 107 -18.63 -5.42 -11.97
CA LEU A 107 -18.18 -5.77 -10.62
C LEU A 107 -16.90 -6.62 -10.63
N SER A 108 -16.21 -6.71 -11.76
CA SER A 108 -14.96 -7.45 -11.89
C SER A 108 -13.75 -6.50 -11.93
N PRO A 109 -12.52 -6.99 -11.68
CA PRO A 109 -11.32 -6.18 -11.89
C PRO A 109 -11.16 -5.64 -13.31
N GLU A 110 -11.85 -6.22 -14.30
CA GLU A 110 -11.84 -5.78 -15.70
C GLU A 110 -13.01 -4.85 -16.03
N PHE A 111 -13.62 -4.20 -15.03
CA PHE A 111 -14.79 -3.31 -15.18
C PHE A 111 -14.64 -2.28 -16.31
N TRP A 112 -13.42 -1.81 -16.57
CA TRP A 112 -13.12 -0.82 -17.61
C TRP A 112 -13.45 -1.31 -19.03
N LYS A 113 -13.48 -2.64 -19.25
CA LYS A 113 -13.83 -3.23 -20.55
C LYS A 113 -15.30 -3.11 -20.89
N VAL A 114 -16.14 -2.96 -19.87
CA VAL A 114 -17.61 -2.94 -20.01
C VAL A 114 -18.23 -1.60 -19.66
N LEU A 115 -17.45 -0.66 -19.13
CA LEU A 115 -17.88 0.71 -18.89
C LEU A 115 -18.07 1.43 -20.25
N PRO A 116 -19.26 1.96 -20.56
CA PRO A 116 -19.48 2.72 -21.79
C PRO A 116 -18.54 3.94 -21.87
N ARG A 117 -18.01 4.25 -23.06
CA ARG A 117 -16.99 5.30 -23.24
C ARG A 117 -17.46 6.69 -22.80
N ASN A 118 -18.75 6.97 -22.87
CA ASN A 118 -19.38 8.23 -22.46
C ASN A 118 -19.80 8.25 -20.98
N LYS A 119 -19.59 7.16 -20.24
CA LYS A 119 -19.94 7.06 -18.83
C LYS A 119 -18.70 7.18 -17.96
N GLN A 120 -18.85 7.89 -16.86
CA GLN A 120 -17.85 7.98 -15.80
C GLN A 120 -18.53 7.62 -14.49
N PHE A 121 -17.81 6.93 -13.62
CA PHE A 121 -18.29 6.73 -12.27
C PHE A 121 -18.39 8.07 -11.55
N THR A 122 -19.43 8.21 -10.75
CA THR A 122 -19.44 9.20 -9.68
C THR A 122 -18.39 8.84 -8.63
N ARG A 123 -18.00 9.83 -7.81
CA ARG A 123 -17.11 9.59 -6.66
C ARG A 123 -17.65 8.50 -5.73
N SER A 124 -18.97 8.45 -5.51
CA SER A 124 -19.58 7.43 -4.66
C SER A 124 -19.42 6.04 -5.27
N GLU A 125 -19.74 5.89 -6.56
CA GLU A 125 -19.67 4.60 -7.26
C GLU A 125 -18.26 4.03 -7.30
N VAL A 126 -17.23 4.84 -7.61
CA VAL A 126 -15.85 4.34 -7.64
C VAL A 126 -15.39 3.89 -6.25
N ILE A 127 -15.79 4.60 -5.19
CA ILE A 127 -15.45 4.25 -3.81
C ILE A 127 -16.10 2.91 -3.44
N GLN A 128 -17.40 2.77 -3.72
CA GLN A 128 -18.12 1.53 -3.41
C GLN A 128 -17.59 0.36 -4.24
N LEU A 129 -17.29 0.58 -5.52
CA LEU A 129 -16.70 -0.43 -6.40
C LEU A 129 -15.32 -0.86 -5.88
N TRP A 130 -14.47 0.08 -5.46
CA TRP A 130 -13.18 -0.24 -4.84
C TRP A 130 -13.35 -1.17 -3.63
N HIS A 131 -14.17 -0.78 -2.66
CA HIS A 131 -14.44 -1.58 -1.47
C HIS A 131 -14.99 -2.97 -1.83
N TYR A 132 -15.91 -3.04 -2.78
CA TYR A 132 -16.43 -4.30 -3.29
C TYR A 132 -15.33 -5.19 -3.87
N LEU A 133 -14.47 -4.65 -4.72
CA LEU A 133 -13.40 -5.40 -5.37
C LEU A 133 -12.38 -5.92 -4.35
N VAL A 134 -11.99 -5.09 -3.39
CA VAL A 134 -11.11 -5.51 -2.28
C VAL A 134 -11.77 -6.64 -1.48
N THR A 135 -12.98 -6.45 -0.97
CA THR A 135 -13.65 -7.48 -0.16
C THR A 135 -13.83 -8.78 -0.94
N ARG A 136 -14.14 -8.69 -2.24
CA ARG A 136 -14.44 -9.87 -3.06
C ARG A 136 -13.20 -10.64 -3.54
N TYR A 137 -12.11 -9.93 -3.84
CA TYR A 137 -10.94 -10.49 -4.53
C TYR A 137 -9.66 -10.47 -3.69
N TYR A 138 -9.58 -9.60 -2.67
CA TYR A 138 -8.42 -9.47 -1.77
C TYR A 138 -8.67 -10.06 -0.38
N GLU A 139 -9.75 -9.68 0.31
CA GLU A 139 -10.01 -10.16 1.69
C GLU A 139 -10.64 -11.56 1.71
N SER A 140 -11.17 -12.01 0.58
CA SER A 140 -11.79 -13.33 0.47
C SER A 140 -10.83 -14.44 0.89
N PRO A 141 -11.22 -15.37 1.79
CA PRO A 141 -10.42 -16.56 2.11
C PRO A 141 -10.11 -17.43 0.89
N ARG A 142 -10.82 -17.19 -0.23
CA ARG A 142 -10.62 -17.85 -1.51
C ARG A 142 -9.78 -17.01 -2.49
N ARG A 143 -9.08 -15.96 -2.05
CA ARG A 143 -8.28 -15.06 -2.90
C ARG A 143 -7.23 -15.79 -3.75
N PHE A 144 -6.58 -16.79 -3.16
CA PHE A 144 -5.59 -17.65 -3.83
C PHE A 144 -6.24 -18.80 -4.62
N ARG A 145 -7.56 -19.00 -4.51
CA ARG A 145 -8.27 -19.96 -5.36
C ARG A 145 -8.59 -19.29 -6.70
N ILE A 146 -8.18 -19.93 -7.79
CA ILE A 146 -8.57 -19.58 -9.18
C ILE A 146 -8.01 -18.22 -9.64
N GLY A 147 -6.79 -17.86 -9.23
CA GLY A 147 -6.08 -16.71 -9.79
C GLY A 147 -6.78 -15.35 -9.54
N ARG A 148 -7.66 -15.26 -8.53
CA ARG A 148 -8.56 -14.10 -8.35
C ARG A 148 -7.81 -12.88 -7.87
N PHE A 149 -6.89 -13.08 -6.94
CA PHE A 149 -6.01 -12.02 -6.48
C PHE A 149 -5.16 -11.51 -7.64
N GLU A 150 -4.54 -12.40 -8.43
CA GLU A 150 -3.71 -12.08 -9.58
C GLU A 150 -4.47 -11.29 -10.65
N ARG A 151 -5.76 -11.60 -10.86
CA ARG A 151 -6.63 -10.79 -11.74
C ARG A 151 -6.85 -9.39 -11.21
N LEU A 152 -7.06 -9.24 -9.90
CA LEU A 152 -7.16 -7.93 -9.28
C LEU A 152 -5.81 -7.18 -9.39
N GLN A 153 -4.71 -7.85 -9.10
CA GLN A 153 -3.33 -7.33 -9.21
C GLN A 153 -3.04 -6.72 -10.58
N LYS A 154 -3.33 -7.47 -11.65
CA LYS A 154 -3.09 -7.04 -13.03
C LYS A 154 -3.89 -5.81 -13.45
N ASN A 155 -4.97 -5.49 -12.73
CA ASN A 155 -5.91 -4.44 -13.13
C ASN A 155 -6.00 -3.27 -12.13
N TYR A 156 -5.20 -3.25 -11.06
CA TYR A 156 -5.24 -2.17 -10.06
C TYR A 156 -4.99 -0.78 -10.65
N SER A 157 -4.11 -0.65 -11.64
CA SER A 157 -3.84 0.63 -12.30
C SER A 157 -5.12 1.30 -12.82
N ARG A 158 -6.09 0.51 -13.29
CA ARG A 158 -7.36 1.00 -13.83
C ARG A 158 -8.29 1.56 -12.77
N ILE A 159 -8.38 0.93 -11.60
CA ILE A 159 -9.19 1.50 -10.51
C ILE A 159 -8.48 2.73 -9.91
N TYR A 160 -7.15 2.75 -9.86
CA TYR A 160 -6.38 3.90 -9.37
C TYR A 160 -6.48 5.11 -10.28
N GLU A 161 -6.53 4.91 -11.60
CA GLU A 161 -6.87 5.98 -12.54
C GLU A 161 -8.22 6.63 -12.21
N GLN A 162 -9.24 5.82 -11.90
CA GLN A 162 -10.55 6.36 -11.51
C GLN A 162 -10.49 7.08 -10.15
N LEU A 163 -9.86 6.48 -9.15
CA LEU A 163 -9.70 7.12 -7.83
C LEU A 163 -8.94 8.46 -7.90
N ARG A 164 -7.86 8.53 -8.71
CA ARG A 164 -7.11 9.76 -8.96
C ARG A 164 -7.97 10.85 -9.60
N ARG A 165 -8.85 10.51 -10.55
CA ARG A 165 -9.80 11.47 -11.15
C ARG A 165 -10.75 12.08 -10.11
N HIS A 166 -11.03 11.36 -9.03
CA HIS A 166 -11.83 11.87 -7.91
C HIS A 166 -10.99 12.44 -6.74
N GLY A 167 -9.70 12.70 -7.01
CA GLY A 167 -8.79 13.41 -6.11
C GLY A 167 -8.26 12.55 -4.96
N TYR A 168 -8.16 11.24 -5.13
CA TYR A 168 -7.45 10.37 -4.18
C TYR A 168 -6.00 10.17 -4.61
N ASP A 169 -5.08 10.24 -3.66
CA ASP A 169 -3.64 10.05 -3.86
C ASP A 169 -3.20 8.61 -3.53
N GLY A 170 -4.02 7.87 -2.77
CA GLY A 170 -3.70 6.52 -2.35
C GLY A 170 -4.88 5.80 -1.70
N VAL A 171 -4.64 4.55 -1.32
CA VAL A 171 -5.56 3.67 -0.60
C VAL A 171 -4.85 3.08 0.61
N GLY A 172 -5.60 2.69 1.63
CA GLY A 172 -5.02 2.03 2.80
C GLY A 172 -5.99 1.09 3.51
N PHE A 173 -5.43 0.22 4.35
CA PHE A 173 -6.16 -0.78 5.14
C PHE A 173 -6.01 -0.47 6.63
N HIS A 174 -7.10 -0.59 7.36
CA HIS A 174 -7.09 -0.51 8.83
C HIS A 174 -6.86 -1.87 9.50
N ASP A 175 -6.54 -2.90 8.73
CA ASP A 175 -6.31 -4.25 9.24
C ASP A 175 -5.04 -4.27 10.10
N SER A 176 -5.14 -4.83 11.31
CA SER A 176 -3.98 -5.06 12.18
C SER A 176 -3.00 -6.05 11.57
N ASP A 177 -3.50 -6.99 10.78
CA ASP A 177 -2.70 -8.05 10.18
C ASP A 177 -1.96 -7.55 8.93
N TRP A 178 -2.53 -6.54 8.25
CA TRP A 178 -2.00 -5.93 7.03
C TRP A 178 -2.20 -4.40 7.05
N PRO A 179 -1.41 -3.66 7.86
CA PRO A 179 -1.51 -2.20 7.99
C PRO A 179 -0.81 -1.50 6.82
N GLU A 180 -1.21 -1.84 5.58
CA GLU A 180 -0.59 -1.42 4.33
C GLU A 180 -1.31 -0.19 3.74
N ILE A 181 -0.53 0.70 3.14
CA ILE A 181 -0.99 1.88 2.43
C ILE A 181 -0.27 1.91 1.10
N LEU A 182 -1.01 2.13 0.01
CA LEU A 182 -0.45 2.34 -1.31
C LEU A 182 -0.71 3.77 -1.78
N ILE A 183 0.36 4.51 -2.06
CA ILE A 183 0.31 5.86 -2.60
C ILE A 183 0.61 5.82 -4.09
N PHE A 184 -0.34 6.22 -4.93
CA PHE A 184 -0.19 6.22 -6.39
C PHE A 184 0.62 7.40 -6.91
N ASN A 185 0.73 8.47 -6.12
CA ASN A 185 1.50 9.67 -6.44
C ASN A 185 2.71 9.81 -5.50
N PRO A 186 3.93 9.42 -5.92
CA PRO A 186 5.12 9.44 -5.06
C PRO A 186 5.45 10.82 -4.51
N ALA A 187 5.07 11.88 -5.22
CA ALA A 187 5.30 13.26 -4.76
C ALA A 187 4.60 13.53 -3.42
N ARG A 188 3.58 12.74 -3.05
CA ARG A 188 2.88 12.84 -1.76
C ARG A 188 3.61 12.19 -0.60
N VAL A 189 4.73 11.50 -0.85
CA VAL A 189 5.49 10.81 0.19
C VAL A 189 6.85 11.48 0.35
N GLN A 190 7.08 12.01 1.55
CA GLN A 190 8.36 12.58 1.93
C GLN A 190 9.16 11.54 2.74
N PRO A 191 10.30 11.05 2.24
CA PRO A 191 11.24 10.30 3.08
C PRO A 191 11.89 11.25 4.09
N VAL A 192 11.95 10.84 5.37
CA VAL A 192 12.45 11.66 6.48
C VAL A 192 13.81 11.13 6.95
N SER A 193 13.91 9.82 7.16
CA SER A 193 15.13 9.17 7.65
C SER A 193 15.15 7.70 7.26
N ALA A 194 16.34 7.11 7.19
CA ALA A 194 16.53 5.68 6.96
C ALA A 194 17.22 5.04 8.16
N HIS A 195 16.81 3.83 8.51
CA HIS A 195 17.27 3.11 9.70
C HIS A 195 17.52 1.65 9.36
N ARG A 196 18.44 1.00 10.07
CA ARG A 196 18.53 -0.46 10.04
C ARG A 196 17.55 -1.04 11.05
N TRP A 197 16.73 -1.98 10.61
CA TRP A 197 15.88 -2.78 11.50
C TRP A 197 16.71 -3.84 12.22
N CYS A 198 16.49 -3.98 13.53
CA CYS A 198 17.14 -5.01 14.32
C CYS A 198 16.12 -6.10 14.68
N HIS A 199 16.26 -7.30 14.12
CA HIS A 199 15.38 -8.44 14.43
C HIS A 199 15.53 -8.98 15.86
N ILE A 200 16.62 -8.66 16.55
CA ILE A 200 16.83 -9.10 17.94
C ILE A 200 16.03 -8.21 18.90
N THR A 201 16.08 -6.89 18.68
CA THR A 201 15.44 -5.92 19.57
C THR A 201 14.08 -5.46 19.08
N HIS A 202 13.67 -5.82 17.86
CA HIS A 202 12.46 -5.32 17.19
C HIS A 202 12.34 -3.79 17.22
N HIS A 203 13.46 -3.11 16.95
CA HIS A 203 13.55 -1.66 16.99
C HIS A 203 14.41 -1.11 15.85
N LEU A 204 14.08 0.13 15.46
CA LEU A 204 14.90 0.92 14.55
C LEU A 204 16.19 1.35 15.25
N GLY A 205 17.33 1.08 14.60
CA GLY A 205 18.61 1.63 15.02
C GLY A 205 18.71 3.14 14.79
N ALA A 206 19.88 3.71 15.10
CA ALA A 206 20.16 5.11 14.81
C ALA A 206 19.98 5.44 13.31
N PRO A 207 19.55 6.68 12.96
CA PRO A 207 19.45 7.12 11.57
C PRO A 207 20.76 6.91 10.81
N ILE A 208 20.67 6.38 9.59
CA ILE A 208 21.80 6.19 8.69
C ILE A 208 21.96 7.45 7.84
N PRO A 209 23.11 8.16 7.91
CA PRO A 209 23.36 9.30 7.04
C PRO A 209 23.36 8.88 5.56
N VAL A 210 22.85 9.74 4.67
CA VAL A 210 22.78 9.46 3.22
C VAL A 210 24.15 9.13 2.62
N GLY A 211 25.22 9.78 3.10
CA GLY A 211 26.60 9.45 2.69
C GLY A 211 27.01 8.03 3.04
N ARG A 212 26.53 7.48 4.16
CA ARG A 212 26.77 6.09 4.56
C ARG A 212 25.97 5.11 3.70
N LEU A 213 24.71 5.42 3.37
CA LEU A 213 23.92 4.63 2.41
C LEU A 213 24.61 4.55 1.04
N LYS A 214 25.18 5.66 0.55
CA LYS A 214 25.96 5.69 -0.71
C LYS A 214 27.15 4.72 -0.67
N LEU A 215 27.90 4.70 0.44
CA LEU A 215 29.04 3.80 0.62
C LEU A 215 28.62 2.33 0.69
N MET A 216 27.50 2.04 1.36
CA MET A 216 26.92 0.71 1.46
C MET A 216 26.57 0.17 0.06
N HIS A 217 25.86 0.96 -0.73
CA HIS A 217 25.57 0.64 -2.13
C HIS A 217 26.83 0.40 -2.97
N ALA A 218 27.84 1.28 -2.88
CA ALA A 218 29.08 1.15 -3.64
C ALA A 218 29.86 -0.13 -3.31
N LYS A 219 29.79 -0.61 -2.06
CA LYS A 219 30.39 -1.90 -1.65
C LYS A 219 29.65 -3.09 -2.27
N THR A 220 28.32 -3.08 -2.25
CA THR A 220 27.50 -4.13 -2.88
C THR A 220 27.79 -4.24 -4.38
N VAL A 221 27.89 -3.11 -5.09
CA VAL A 221 28.22 -3.09 -6.53
C VAL A 221 29.62 -3.65 -6.79
N ARG A 222 30.61 -3.30 -5.97
CA ARG A 222 31.98 -3.81 -6.13
C ARG A 222 32.09 -5.31 -5.84
N GLY A 223 31.35 -5.82 -4.86
CA GLY A 223 31.33 -7.25 -4.53
C GLY A 223 30.75 -8.12 -5.65
N LEU A 224 29.78 -7.60 -6.40
CA LEU A 224 29.17 -8.29 -7.56
C LEU A 224 30.08 -8.33 -8.80
N ILE A 225 31.14 -7.52 -8.86
CA ILE A 225 32.08 -7.47 -9.99
C ILE A 225 33.30 -8.39 -9.74
N SER A 226 33.42 -8.95 -8.53
CA SER A 226 34.58 -9.75 -8.10
C SER A 226 34.39 -11.27 -8.09
N ASP A 227 33.30 -11.80 -8.66
CA ASP A 227 33.17 -13.24 -8.94
C ASP A 227 33.45 -13.50 -10.44
N PRO A 228 34.61 -14.10 -10.80
CA PRO A 228 34.88 -14.61 -12.14
C PRO A 228 34.11 -15.91 -12.45
#